data_AF-A0A4V1UJF5-F1
#
_entry.id   AF-A0A4V1UJF5-F1
#
_cell.length_a   1.000
_cell.length_b   1.000
_cell.length_c   1.000
_cell.angle_alpha   90.00
_cell.angle_beta   90.00
_cell.angle_gamma   90.00
#
_symmetry.space_group_name_H-M   'P 1'
#
loop_
_entity.id
_entity.type
_entity.pdbx_description
1 polymer ?
#
loop_
_entity_poly.entity_id
_entity_poly.type
_entity_poly.pdbx_seq_one_letter_code
_entity_poly.pdbx_strand_id
1 'polypeptide(L)'
;MPHADRTVLLLQGPPSRFWGELGDRFAAEGATVLKVNLCLGDRLYWGRRSAIAFRGSRSEWSGFLNNLIVARRVTDILYYGDRMPYHALAAEVAARHGVRTHAVEFGYLRPGWITLERGGMGAWSHFPDDPAKILSLSKTLPPVDDERRHGHAFGVEAFNEVVFNLLNSFDYLLHRSYDPSRFYAPLVEYLSSFLRTMR
;
A
#
# COMPACT_ATOMS: atom_id res chain seq x y z
N MET A 1 2.05 -13.56 -23.35
CA MET A 1 1.33 -13.03 -22.18
C MET A 1 1.30 -11.52 -22.28
N PRO A 2 0.16 -10.86 -22.01
CA PRO A 2 -0.07 -9.44 -22.32
C PRO A 2 0.83 -8.45 -21.56
N HIS A 3 1.47 -8.87 -20.45
CA HIS A 3 2.23 -7.97 -19.58
C HIS A 3 3.67 -8.45 -19.30
N ALA A 4 4.27 -9.21 -20.23
CA ALA A 4 5.64 -9.73 -20.09
C ALA A 4 6.74 -8.66 -20.00
N ASP A 5 6.44 -7.42 -20.43
CA ASP A 5 7.32 -6.26 -20.34
C ASP A 5 7.23 -5.52 -19.00
N ARG A 6 6.30 -5.91 -18.12
CA ARG A 6 6.04 -5.23 -16.85
C ARG A 6 6.79 -5.87 -15.70
N THR A 7 7.43 -5.03 -14.91
CA THR A 7 7.99 -5.40 -13.60
C THR A 7 7.32 -4.54 -12.55
N VAL A 8 6.44 -5.16 -11.76
CA VAL A 8 5.66 -4.50 -10.73
C VAL A 8 6.32 -4.72 -9.38
N LEU A 9 6.70 -3.62 -8.72
CA LEU A 9 7.20 -3.62 -7.35
C LEU A 9 6.09 -3.25 -6.38
N LEU A 10 5.73 -4.21 -5.53
CA LEU A 10 4.84 -4.02 -4.41
C LEU A 10 5.66 -3.58 -3.18
N LEU A 11 5.32 -2.42 -2.60
CA LEU A 11 5.84 -1.98 -1.31
C LEU A 11 4.88 -2.40 -0.18
N GLN A 12 4.91 -1.70 0.96
CA GLN A 12 4.03 -2.00 2.08
C GLN A 12 2.56 -1.87 1.63
N GLY A 13 1.81 -2.94 1.89
CA GLY A 13 0.41 -3.08 1.50
C GLY A 13 -0.55 -2.86 2.67
N PRO A 14 -1.87 -2.91 2.44
CA PRO A 14 -2.83 -2.92 3.54
C PRO A 14 -2.62 -4.16 4.42
N PRO A 15 -3.05 -4.12 5.69
CA PRO A 15 -3.00 -5.27 6.60
C PRO A 15 -4.04 -6.33 6.19
N SER A 16 -3.88 -6.93 5.02
CA SER A 16 -4.80 -7.93 4.47
C SER A 16 -4.09 -8.81 3.43
N ARG A 17 -4.75 -9.89 2.99
CA ARG A 17 -4.23 -10.78 1.95
C ARG A 17 -4.28 -10.19 0.54
N PHE A 18 -4.93 -9.03 0.37
CA PHE A 18 -5.15 -8.39 -0.92
C PHE A 18 -3.86 -8.24 -1.74
N TRP A 19 -2.76 -7.81 -1.11
CA TRP A 19 -1.48 -7.65 -1.82
C TRP A 19 -0.93 -8.97 -2.39
N GLY A 20 -1.09 -10.06 -1.65
CA GLY A 20 -0.69 -11.40 -2.10
C GLY A 20 -1.52 -11.87 -3.28
N GLU A 21 -2.84 -11.68 -3.22
CA GLU A 21 -3.78 -12.03 -4.29
C GLU A 21 -3.53 -11.19 -5.56
N LEU A 22 -3.29 -9.89 -5.39
CA LEU A 22 -2.96 -8.98 -6.49
C LEU A 22 -1.63 -9.36 -7.15
N GLY A 23 -0.61 -9.70 -6.36
CA GLY A 23 0.67 -10.18 -6.86
C GLY A 23 0.54 -11.48 -7.66
N ASP A 24 -0.22 -12.45 -7.18
CA ASP A 24 -0.47 -13.69 -7.91
C ASP A 24 -1.19 -13.43 -9.24
N ARG A 25 -2.14 -12.50 -9.24
CA ARG A 25 -2.87 -12.11 -10.45
C ARG A 25 -1.95 -11.47 -11.49
N PHE A 26 -1.09 -10.53 -11.08
CA PHE A 26 -0.11 -9.92 -11.98
C PHE A 26 0.86 -10.96 -12.57
N ALA A 27 1.33 -11.91 -11.75
CA ALA A 27 2.20 -12.98 -12.23
C ALA A 27 1.47 -13.89 -13.24
N ALA A 28 0.20 -14.23 -12.98
CA ALA A 28 -0.62 -15.03 -13.90
C ALA A 28 -0.85 -14.33 -15.26
N GLU A 29 -0.86 -13.00 -15.28
CA GLU A 29 -0.96 -12.20 -16.52
C GLU A 29 0.41 -11.97 -17.20
N GLY A 30 1.48 -12.50 -16.62
CA GLY A 30 2.84 -12.54 -17.17
C GLY A 30 3.77 -11.43 -16.71
N ALA A 31 3.34 -10.57 -15.78
CA ALA A 31 4.22 -9.55 -15.21
C ALA A 31 5.23 -10.16 -14.23
N THR A 32 6.43 -9.57 -14.15
CA THR A 32 7.38 -9.87 -13.08
C THR A 32 6.94 -9.15 -11.81
N VAL A 33 6.72 -9.88 -10.72
CA VAL A 33 6.31 -9.30 -9.44
C VAL A 33 7.46 -9.32 -8.45
N LEU A 34 7.74 -8.15 -7.88
CA LEU A 34 8.69 -7.96 -6.79
C LEU A 34 7.93 -7.50 -5.56
N LYS A 35 8.34 -7.98 -4.39
CA LYS A 35 7.87 -7.47 -3.10
C LYS A 35 9.06 -7.00 -2.28
N VAL A 36 8.99 -5.80 -1.72
CA VAL A 36 9.87 -5.38 -0.63
C VAL A 36 9.08 -5.39 0.67
N ASN A 37 9.57 -6.10 1.67
CA ASN A 37 9.02 -6.07 3.03
C ASN A 37 9.82 -5.08 3.87
N LEU A 38 9.12 -4.07 4.40
CA LEU A 38 9.69 -3.05 5.28
C LEU A 38 9.57 -3.47 6.76
N CYS A 39 8.55 -4.25 7.10
CA CYS A 39 8.26 -4.71 8.46
C CYS A 39 7.82 -6.17 8.53
N LEU A 40 7.59 -6.68 9.75
CA LEU A 40 7.06 -8.03 9.97
C LEU A 40 5.61 -8.19 9.51
N GLY A 41 4.78 -7.16 9.66
CA GLY A 41 3.41 -7.16 9.16
C GLY A 41 3.37 -7.46 7.66
N ASP A 42 4.22 -6.79 6.88
CA ASP A 42 4.38 -7.05 5.44
C ASP A 42 4.69 -8.53 5.16
N ARG A 43 5.64 -9.11 5.90
CA ARG A 43 6.04 -10.50 5.72
C ARG A 43 4.91 -11.46 6.05
N LEU A 44 4.15 -11.22 7.11
CA LEU A 44 3.03 -12.07 7.49
C LEU A 44 1.96 -12.12 6.39
N TYR A 45 1.49 -10.96 5.93
CA TYR A 45 0.41 -10.88 4.95
C TYR A 45 0.86 -11.27 3.53
N TRP A 46 2.14 -11.08 3.20
CA TRP A 46 2.72 -11.61 1.96
C TRP A 46 2.81 -13.15 1.95
N GLY A 47 3.02 -13.75 3.12
CA GLY A 47 3.07 -15.19 3.31
C GLY A 47 4.38 -15.81 2.79
N ARG A 48 4.26 -16.97 2.12
CA ARG A 48 5.42 -17.80 1.71
C ARG A 48 6.03 -17.40 0.36
N ARG A 49 5.54 -16.32 -0.26
CA ARG A 49 6.02 -15.82 -1.56
C ARG A 49 7.41 -15.19 -1.42
N SER A 50 8.17 -15.17 -2.50
CA SER A 50 9.49 -14.53 -2.53
C SER A 50 9.35 -13.02 -2.28
N ALA A 51 10.20 -12.47 -1.41
CA ALA A 51 10.26 -11.05 -1.12
C ALA A 51 11.69 -10.65 -0.75
N ILE A 52 12.01 -9.39 -1.01
CA ILE A 52 13.24 -8.76 -0.58
C ILE A 52 12.97 -8.11 0.78
N ALA A 53 13.66 -8.56 1.82
CA ALA A 53 13.57 -7.93 3.13
C ALA A 53 14.50 -6.70 3.17
N PHE A 54 13.92 -5.50 3.22
CA PHE A 54 14.71 -4.31 3.49
C PHE A 54 14.93 -4.18 5.00
N ARG A 55 16.20 -4.06 5.40
CA ARG A 55 16.62 -3.96 6.81
C ARG A 55 17.49 -2.73 7.10
N GLY A 56 17.70 -1.89 6.09
CA GLY A 56 18.44 -0.65 6.24
C GLY A 56 17.61 0.40 6.97
N SER A 57 18.26 1.51 7.28
CA SER A 57 17.64 2.72 7.80
C SER A 57 16.87 3.48 6.72
N ARG A 58 16.03 4.43 7.16
CA ARG A 58 15.27 5.30 6.25
C ARG A 58 16.17 6.11 5.30
N SER A 59 17.36 6.53 5.74
CA SER A 59 18.31 7.27 4.88
C SER A 59 18.91 6.39 3.77
N GLU A 60 19.00 5.08 3.99
CA GLU A 60 19.50 4.11 3.00
C GLU A 60 18.42 3.69 1.99
N TRP A 61 17.15 3.96 2.29
CA TRP A 61 16.01 3.51 1.48
C TRP A 61 16.08 3.99 0.04
N SER A 62 16.30 5.28 -0.19
CA SER A 62 16.32 5.85 -1.54
C SER A 62 17.44 5.27 -2.41
N GLY A 63 18.62 5.00 -1.82
CA GLY A 63 19.74 4.37 -2.51
C GLY A 63 19.46 2.91 -2.85
N PHE A 64 18.92 2.15 -1.89
CA PHE A 64 18.49 0.77 -2.11
C PHE A 64 17.44 0.68 -3.23
N LEU A 65 16.39 1.52 -3.17
CA LEU A 65 15.30 1.49 -4.14
C LEU A 65 15.78 1.88 -5.54
N ASN A 66 16.65 2.89 -5.64
CA ASN A 66 17.28 3.28 -6.91
C ASN A 66 17.98 2.08 -7.56
N ASN A 67 18.81 1.37 -6.80
CA ASN A 67 19.55 0.21 -7.31
C ASN A 67 18.60 -0.92 -7.70
N LEU A 68 17.53 -1.13 -6.93
CA LEU A 68 16.52 -2.14 -7.24
C LEU A 68 15.76 -1.83 -8.54
N ILE A 69 15.35 -0.58 -8.74
CA ILE A 69 14.65 -0.12 -9.95
C ILE A 69 15.50 -0.39 -11.19
N VAL A 70 16.77 0.02 -11.16
CA VAL A 70 17.69 -0.17 -12.30
C VAL A 70 17.98 -1.65 -12.53
N ALA A 71 18.36 -2.38 -11.48
CA ALA A 71 18.77 -3.78 -11.60
C ALA A 71 17.64 -4.71 -12.05
N ARG A 72 16.40 -4.40 -11.66
CA ARG A 72 15.23 -5.24 -11.97
C ARG A 72 14.31 -4.66 -13.03
N ARG A 73 14.67 -3.51 -13.61
CA ARG A 73 13.89 -2.80 -14.64
C ARG A 73 12.44 -2.60 -14.20
N VAL A 74 12.26 -2.09 -12.98
CA VAL A 74 10.94 -1.82 -12.41
C VAL A 74 10.20 -0.82 -13.30
N THR A 75 8.96 -1.13 -13.68
CA THR A 75 8.11 -0.27 -14.50
C THR A 75 7.02 0.42 -13.70
N ASP A 76 6.58 -0.25 -12.62
CA ASP A 76 5.45 0.18 -11.79
C ASP A 76 5.77 -0.08 -10.32
N ILE A 77 5.43 0.87 -9.45
CA ILE A 77 5.49 0.72 -7.99
C ILE A 77 4.09 0.93 -7.43
N LEU A 78 3.62 -0.03 -6.61
CA LEU A 78 2.37 0.09 -5.86
C LEU A 78 2.67 0.18 -4.37
N TYR A 79 1.95 1.05 -3.68
CA TYR A 79 1.99 1.18 -2.22
C TYR A 79 0.61 1.50 -1.65
N TYR A 80 0.40 1.08 -0.40
CA TYR A 80 -0.80 1.43 0.36
C TYR A 80 -0.59 2.70 1.17
N GLY A 81 -1.38 3.73 0.87
CA GLY A 81 -1.18 5.10 1.38
C GLY A 81 0.06 5.78 0.76
N ASP A 82 -0.08 7.01 0.29
CA ASP A 82 0.97 7.73 -0.45
C ASP A 82 1.87 8.60 0.43
N ARG A 83 1.47 8.86 1.68
CA ARG A 83 2.17 9.78 2.59
C ARG A 83 3.06 9.12 3.63
N MET A 84 3.14 7.79 3.66
CA MET A 84 4.09 7.10 4.52
C MET A 84 5.53 7.44 4.10
N PRO A 85 6.51 7.60 5.01
CA PRO A 85 7.85 8.09 4.66
C PRO A 85 8.54 7.27 3.57
N TYR A 86 8.44 5.95 3.63
CA TYR A 86 9.01 5.07 2.61
C TYR A 86 8.30 5.20 1.25
N HIS A 87 7.01 5.49 1.24
CA HIS A 87 6.20 5.64 0.02
C HIS A 87 6.44 7.00 -0.64
N ALA A 88 6.51 8.07 0.15
CA ALA A 88 6.86 9.41 -0.34
C ALA A 88 8.24 9.41 -1.02
N LEU A 89 9.25 8.83 -0.36
CA LEU A 89 10.58 8.67 -0.95
C LEU A 89 10.56 7.75 -2.17
N ALA A 90 9.71 6.72 -2.18
CA ALA A 90 9.57 5.85 -3.34
C ALA A 90 9.01 6.58 -4.56
N ALA A 91 8.02 7.46 -4.38
CA ALA A 91 7.48 8.30 -5.43
C ALA A 91 8.55 9.25 -6.02
N GLU A 92 9.34 9.90 -5.16
CA GLU A 92 10.45 10.76 -5.59
C GLU A 92 11.51 9.99 -6.39
N VAL A 93 11.90 8.80 -5.91
CA VAL A 93 12.88 7.95 -6.61
C VAL A 93 12.30 7.48 -7.95
N ALA A 94 11.04 7.03 -7.97
CA ALA A 94 10.37 6.54 -9.17
C ALA A 94 10.29 7.62 -10.26
N ALA A 95 9.95 8.85 -9.89
CA ALA A 95 9.85 9.98 -10.81
C ALA A 95 11.18 10.23 -11.55
N ARG A 96 12.33 10.10 -10.87
CA ARG A 96 13.66 10.26 -11.48
C ARG A 96 13.98 9.20 -12.53
N HIS A 97 13.31 8.04 -12.47
CA HIS A 97 13.50 6.92 -13.40
C HIS A 97 12.36 6.77 -14.42
N GLY A 98 11.37 7.68 -14.41
CA GLY A 98 10.17 7.55 -15.24
C GLY A 98 9.32 6.32 -14.89
N VAL A 99 9.44 5.81 -13.66
CA VAL A 99 8.68 4.66 -13.15
C VAL A 99 7.32 5.16 -12.68
N ARG A 100 6.25 4.45 -13.06
CA ARG A 100 4.89 4.80 -12.66
C ARG A 100 4.65 4.40 -11.23
N THR A 101 4.06 5.28 -10.44
CA THR A 101 3.61 4.94 -9.09
C THR A 101 2.09 4.90 -9.03
N HIS A 102 1.58 4.01 -8.18
CA HIS A 102 0.16 3.88 -7.94
C HIS A 102 -0.08 3.77 -6.44
N ALA A 103 -0.81 4.74 -5.91
CA ALA A 103 -1.30 4.74 -4.56
C ALA A 103 -2.58 3.90 -4.48
N VAL A 104 -2.71 3.12 -3.43
CA VAL A 104 -3.91 2.32 -3.15
C VAL A 104 -4.40 2.65 -1.74
N GLU A 105 -5.71 2.84 -1.60
CA GLU A 105 -6.36 3.03 -0.31
C GLU A 105 -7.73 2.33 -0.27
N PHE A 106 -8.24 2.07 0.93
CA PHE A 106 -9.63 1.62 1.05
C PHE A 106 -10.58 2.70 0.55
N GLY A 107 -11.62 2.29 -0.17
CA GLY A 107 -12.59 3.23 -0.74
C GLY A 107 -13.36 3.97 0.35
N TYR A 108 -13.06 5.26 0.53
CA TYR A 108 -13.75 6.12 1.49
C TYR A 108 -15.24 6.31 1.18
N LEU A 109 -15.56 6.46 -0.10
CA LEU A 109 -16.90 6.84 -0.56
C LEU A 109 -17.82 5.64 -0.76
N ARG A 110 -17.28 4.43 -0.97
CA ARG A 110 -18.09 3.25 -1.26
C ARG A 110 -17.55 1.97 -0.63
N PRO A 111 -18.29 1.39 0.33
CA PRO A 111 -18.14 0.01 0.80
C PRO A 111 -17.79 -1.01 -0.29
N GLY A 112 -16.73 -1.79 -0.10
CA GLY A 112 -16.35 -2.88 -1.02
C GLY A 112 -15.49 -2.45 -2.22
N TRP A 113 -15.04 -1.19 -2.26
CA TRP A 113 -14.12 -0.70 -3.28
C TRP A 113 -12.74 -0.41 -2.71
N ILE A 114 -11.75 -0.50 -3.59
CA ILE A 114 -10.38 -0.05 -3.36
C ILE A 114 -10.12 1.08 -4.35
N THR A 115 -9.64 2.22 -3.85
CA THR A 115 -9.23 3.34 -4.69
C THR A 115 -7.82 3.05 -5.20
N LEU A 116 -7.63 3.20 -6.51
CA LEU A 116 -6.33 3.13 -7.17
C LEU A 116 -6.10 4.45 -7.89
N GLU A 117 -5.01 5.14 -7.58
CA GLU A 117 -4.67 6.41 -8.21
C GLU A 117 -3.20 6.45 -8.60
N ARG A 118 -2.90 7.07 -9.75
CA ARG A 118 -1.52 7.28 -10.19
C ARG A 118 -0.89 8.38 -9.34
N GLY A 119 0.37 8.21 -8.95
CA GLY A 119 1.08 9.18 -8.12
C GLY A 119 0.66 9.07 -6.66
N GLY A 120 -0.29 9.90 -6.24
CA GLY A 120 -0.74 10.00 -4.85
C GLY A 120 -2.22 10.31 -4.73
N MET A 121 -2.69 10.38 -3.49
CA MET A 121 -4.10 10.62 -3.15
C MET A 121 -4.25 12.01 -2.52
N GLY A 122 -5.49 12.46 -2.33
CA GLY A 122 -5.78 13.75 -1.69
C GLY A 122 -5.14 14.93 -2.43
N ALA A 123 -4.20 15.64 -1.79
CA ALA A 123 -3.51 16.78 -2.40
C ALA A 123 -2.63 16.42 -3.62
N TRP A 124 -2.30 15.13 -3.79
CA TRP A 124 -1.53 14.60 -4.91
C TRP A 124 -2.40 13.86 -5.93
N SER A 125 -3.72 13.88 -5.72
CA SER A 125 -4.70 13.30 -6.62
C SER A 125 -4.73 14.06 -7.95
N HIS A 126 -4.95 13.32 -9.03
CA HIS A 126 -5.25 13.84 -10.36
C HIS A 126 -6.75 14.11 -10.53
N PHE A 127 -7.57 13.83 -9.51
CA PHE A 127 -9.00 14.14 -9.51
C PHE A 127 -9.21 15.66 -9.63
N PRO A 128 -10.10 16.12 -10.53
CA PRO A 128 -10.33 17.54 -10.72
C PRO A 128 -10.96 18.18 -9.47
N ASP A 129 -10.49 19.38 -9.15
CA ASP A 129 -11.00 20.22 -8.06
C ASP A 129 -12.18 21.13 -8.48
N ASP A 130 -12.31 21.40 -9.78
CA ASP A 130 -13.42 22.18 -10.34
C ASP A 130 -14.75 21.39 -10.37
N PRO A 131 -15.79 21.85 -9.64
CA PRO A 131 -17.11 21.24 -9.63
C PRO A 131 -17.76 21.14 -11.01
N ALA A 132 -17.59 22.14 -11.87
CA ALA A 132 -18.18 22.12 -13.21
C ALA A 132 -17.56 21.00 -14.06
N LYS A 133 -16.23 20.83 -13.94
CA LYS A 133 -15.50 19.73 -14.58
C LYS A 133 -15.94 18.37 -14.04
N ILE A 134 -16.09 18.21 -12.72
CA ILE A 134 -16.60 16.96 -12.11
C ILE A 134 -17.98 16.62 -12.68
N LEU A 135 -18.91 17.58 -12.70
CA LEU A 135 -20.27 17.39 -13.24
C LEU A 135 -20.29 17.09 -14.74
N SER A 136 -19.32 17.62 -15.49
CA SER A 136 -19.18 17.30 -16.92
C SER A 136 -18.70 15.87 -17.12
N LEU A 137 -17.74 15.41 -16.32
CA LEU A 137 -17.18 14.06 -16.39
C LEU A 137 -18.21 13.01 -15.94
N SER A 138 -18.99 13.30 -14.90
CA SER A 138 -19.98 12.36 -14.37
C SER A 138 -21.04 11.96 -15.40
N LYS A 139 -21.39 12.85 -16.34
CA LYS A 139 -22.33 12.57 -17.44
C LYS A 139 -21.82 11.51 -18.42
N THR A 140 -20.51 11.26 -18.45
CA THR A 140 -19.88 10.27 -19.34
C THR A 140 -19.70 8.90 -18.68
N LEU A 141 -19.93 8.82 -17.36
CA LEU A 141 -19.72 7.60 -16.59
C LEU A 141 -20.96 6.70 -16.64
N PRO A 142 -20.78 5.37 -16.52
CA PRO A 142 -21.90 4.46 -16.35
C PRO A 142 -22.69 4.79 -15.08
N PRO A 143 -23.98 4.42 -15.00
CA PRO A 143 -24.76 4.57 -13.78
C PRO A 143 -24.06 3.87 -12.61
N VAL A 144 -24.15 4.48 -11.43
CA VAL A 144 -23.59 3.91 -10.22
C VAL A 144 -24.36 2.62 -9.90
N ASP A 145 -23.60 1.54 -9.79
CA ASP A 145 -24.12 0.25 -9.37
C ASP A 145 -24.18 0.22 -7.85
N ASP A 146 -25.36 0.39 -7.25
CA ASP A 146 -25.56 0.45 -5.80
C ASP A 146 -25.61 -0.91 -5.10
N GLU A 147 -25.43 -2.02 -5.83
CA GLU A 147 -25.49 -3.36 -5.25
C GLU A 147 -24.35 -3.58 -4.24
N ARG A 148 -24.70 -3.98 -3.02
CA ARG A 148 -23.73 -4.32 -1.97
C ARG A 148 -23.28 -5.77 -2.15
N ARG A 149 -22.20 -5.96 -2.90
CA ARG A 149 -21.62 -7.29 -3.17
C ARG A 149 -20.79 -7.86 -2.02
N HIS A 150 -20.22 -6.97 -1.20
CA HIS A 150 -19.35 -7.35 -0.09
C HIS A 150 -19.89 -6.79 1.23
N GLY A 151 -20.09 -7.67 2.20
CA GLY A 151 -20.38 -7.28 3.58
C GLY A 151 -19.15 -6.63 4.22
N HIS A 152 -19.35 -5.65 5.11
CA HIS A 152 -18.26 -5.11 5.90
C HIS A 152 -18.00 -6.05 7.07
N ALA A 153 -16.95 -6.87 6.98
CA ALA A 153 -16.49 -7.68 8.11
C ALA A 153 -15.60 -6.83 9.03
N PHE A 154 -16.17 -5.80 9.66
CA PHE A 154 -15.43 -4.85 10.51
C PHE A 154 -14.54 -5.55 11.56
N GLY A 155 -15.01 -6.65 12.15
CA GLY A 155 -14.21 -7.43 13.10
C GLY A 155 -12.94 -8.05 12.50
N VAL A 156 -12.96 -8.44 11.23
CA VAL A 156 -11.79 -8.99 10.53
C VAL A 156 -10.79 -7.88 10.19
N GLU A 157 -11.29 -6.72 9.77
CA GLU A 157 -10.46 -5.54 9.48
C GLU A 157 -9.76 -5.04 10.75
N ALA A 158 -10.52 -4.82 11.82
CA ALA A 158 -9.98 -4.40 13.12
C ALA A 158 -8.99 -5.43 13.68
N PHE A 159 -9.29 -6.73 13.60
CA PHE A 159 -8.36 -7.77 14.03
C PHE A 159 -7.06 -7.73 13.22
N ASN A 160 -7.14 -7.61 11.90
CA ASN A 160 -5.96 -7.54 11.05
C ASN A 160 -5.11 -6.30 11.31
N GLU A 161 -5.74 -5.15 11.51
CA GLU A 161 -5.04 -3.91 11.86
C GLU A 161 -4.34 -4.03 13.22
N VAL A 162 -5.01 -4.62 14.22
CA VAL A 162 -4.41 -4.93 15.52
C VAL A 162 -3.22 -5.86 15.38
N VAL A 163 -3.37 -6.98 14.67
CA VAL A 163 -2.27 -7.95 14.46
C VAL A 163 -1.09 -7.33 13.70
N PHE A 164 -1.35 -6.61 12.61
CA PHE A 164 -0.31 -5.95 11.82
C PHE A 164 0.50 -4.97 12.67
N ASN A 165 -0.18 -4.10 13.41
CA ASN A 165 0.48 -3.08 14.22
C ASN A 165 1.13 -3.66 15.48
N LEU A 166 0.56 -4.71 16.08
CA LEU A 166 1.16 -5.43 17.19
C LEU A 166 2.44 -6.15 16.76
N LEU A 167 2.46 -6.77 15.57
CA LEU A 167 3.67 -7.40 15.04
C LEU A 167 4.76 -6.39 14.72
N ASN A 168 4.40 -5.20 14.22
CA ASN A 168 5.35 -4.12 14.02
C ASN A 168 5.97 -3.63 15.35
N SER A 169 5.28 -3.84 16.47
CA SER A 169 5.87 -3.57 17.80
C SER A 169 7.04 -4.50 18.14
N PHE A 170 7.21 -5.60 17.40
CA PHE A 170 8.34 -6.53 17.50
C PHE A 170 9.38 -6.36 16.37
N ASP A 171 9.27 -5.32 15.54
CA ASP A 171 10.20 -5.09 14.42
C ASP A 171 11.65 -4.92 14.90
N TYR A 172 11.89 -4.50 16.15
CA TYR A 172 13.24 -4.42 16.73
C TYR A 172 14.04 -5.74 16.67
N LEU A 173 13.36 -6.89 16.56
CA LEU A 173 13.99 -8.22 16.49
C LEU A 173 14.50 -8.57 15.08
N LEU A 174 13.84 -8.09 14.02
CA LEU A 174 14.06 -8.58 12.65
C LEU A 174 14.21 -7.48 11.59
N HIS A 175 13.72 -6.27 11.90
CA HIS A 175 13.72 -5.04 11.12
C HIS A 175 14.10 -3.86 12.02
N ARG A 176 15.26 -3.95 12.69
CA ARG A 176 15.71 -3.02 13.75
C ARG A 176 15.71 -1.55 13.36
N SER A 177 15.83 -1.25 12.07
CA SER A 177 15.91 0.11 11.53
C SER A 177 14.62 0.59 10.88
N TYR A 178 13.52 -0.18 10.99
CA TYR A 178 12.21 0.23 10.50
C TYR A 178 11.65 1.39 11.33
N ASP A 179 11.35 2.50 10.66
CA ASP A 179 10.71 3.67 11.25
C ASP A 179 9.25 3.73 10.77
N PRO A 180 8.27 3.31 11.59
CA PRO A 180 6.86 3.41 11.21
C PRO A 180 6.34 4.86 11.17
N SER A 181 7.11 5.85 11.63
CA SER A 181 6.73 7.26 11.73
C SER A 181 5.39 7.52 12.44
N ARG A 182 5.00 6.62 13.36
CA ARG A 182 3.83 6.83 14.22
C ARG A 182 4.21 7.71 15.40
N PHE A 183 3.34 8.67 15.73
CA PHE A 183 3.49 9.52 16.92
C PHE A 183 3.33 8.73 18.23
N TYR A 184 2.62 7.60 18.21
CA TYR A 184 2.40 6.74 19.39
C TYR A 184 2.75 5.27 19.09
N ALA A 185 3.26 4.58 20.11
CA ALA A 185 3.45 3.14 20.04
C ALA A 185 2.07 2.44 19.94
N PRO A 186 1.85 1.51 19.01
CA PRO A 186 0.54 0.88 18.78
C PRO A 186 -0.10 0.29 20.04
N LEU A 187 0.71 -0.28 20.93
CA LEU A 187 0.26 -0.82 22.22
C LEU A 187 -0.41 0.22 23.12
N VAL A 188 0.09 1.46 23.14
CA VAL A 188 -0.47 2.56 23.95
C VAL A 188 -1.81 3.02 23.37
N GLU A 189 -1.91 3.08 22.05
CA GLU A 189 -3.13 3.45 21.33
C GLU A 189 -4.23 2.39 21.49
N TYR A 190 -3.89 1.11 21.40
CA TYR A 190 -4.85 0.02 21.62
C TYR A 190 -5.30 -0.09 23.08
N LEU A 191 -4.37 0.05 24.04
CA LEU A 191 -4.72 0.01 25.46
C LEU A 191 -5.62 1.19 25.86
N SER A 192 -5.32 2.40 25.37
CA SER A 192 -6.14 3.58 25.63
C SER A 192 -7.52 3.48 24.97
N SER A 193 -7.60 2.96 23.74
CA SER A 193 -8.88 2.72 23.06
C SER A 193 -9.73 1.68 23.80
N PHE A 194 -9.13 0.56 24.22
CA PHE A 194 -9.80 -0.48 25.01
C PHE A 194 -10.32 0.04 26.36
N LEU A 195 -9.50 0.80 27.10
CA LEU A 195 -9.91 1.42 28.37
C LEU A 195 -11.05 2.44 28.19
N ARG A 196 -11.11 3.13 27.04
CA ARG A 196 -12.18 4.10 26.73
C ARG A 196 -13.51 3.42 26.36
N THR A 197 -13.47 2.20 25.82
CA THR A 197 -14.67 1.41 25.48
C THR A 197 -15.25 0.66 26.69
N MET A 198 -14.49 0.52 27.78
CA MET A 198 -14.96 -0.09 29.05
C MET A 198 -15.54 0.92 30.06
N ARG A 199 -15.74 2.18 29.67
CA ARG A 199 -16.47 3.21 30.41
C ARG A 199 -17.86 3.38 29.84
#